data_AF-A0A916RQ68-F1
#
_entry.id   AF-A0A916RQ68-F1
#
_cell.length_a   1.000
_cell.length_b   1.000
_cell.length_c   1.000
_cell.angle_alpha   90.00
_cell.angle_beta   90.00
_cell.angle_gamma   90.00
#
_symmetry.space_group_name_H-M   'P 1'
#
loop_
_entity.id
_entity.type
_entity.pdbx_description
1 polymer ?
#
loop_
_entity_poly.entity_id
_entity_poly.type
_entity_poly.pdbx_seq_one_letter_code
_entity_poly.pdbx_strand_id
1 'polypeptide(L)'
;MKRISLLLASALIASASLVAHADTFQYNVVFNNGQTTTDATFDSPSILTSTTTYIPATGTGSQGSILSVSAYPILNGCYNGFDACFITNSQAGGDVLYFHTNVESVGTYFDVFGNGMLTISKLSSPAPTPEPSSLLLLGSGLLGMGGVLKRKWQISAAE
;
A
#
# COMPACT_ATOMS: atom_id res chain seq x y z
N MET A 1 -23.49 37.22 -25.01
CA MET A 1 -22.32 36.31 -24.89
C MET A 1 -21.86 36.00 -23.46
N LYS A 2 -22.22 36.78 -22.41
CA LYS A 2 -21.78 36.54 -21.01
C LYS A 2 -22.27 35.22 -20.34
N ARG A 3 -23.28 34.55 -20.89
CA ARG A 3 -23.90 33.36 -20.25
C ARG A 3 -23.13 32.04 -20.49
N ILE A 4 -22.32 31.95 -21.54
CA ILE A 4 -21.55 30.74 -21.87
C ILE A 4 -20.35 30.57 -20.93
N SER A 5 -19.75 31.68 -20.47
CA SER A 5 -18.61 31.64 -19.54
C SER A 5 -18.98 31.15 -18.13
N LEU A 6 -20.23 31.33 -17.71
CA LEU A 6 -20.68 30.88 -16.39
C LEU A 6 -20.89 29.36 -16.36
N LEU A 7 -21.39 28.79 -17.47
CA LEU A 7 -21.61 27.35 -17.62
C LEU A 7 -20.29 26.56 -17.70
N LEU A 8 -19.25 27.12 -18.33
CA LEU A 8 -17.93 26.50 -18.33
C LEU A 8 -17.27 26.50 -16.93
N ALA A 9 -17.45 27.57 -16.16
CA ALA A 9 -16.91 27.66 -14.80
C ALA A 9 -17.58 26.68 -13.84
N SER A 10 -18.89 26.44 -13.98
CA SER A 10 -19.60 25.42 -13.18
C SER A 10 -19.23 23.98 -13.56
N ALA A 11 -18.91 23.72 -14.84
CA ALA A 11 -18.49 22.39 -15.29
C ALA A 11 -17.09 21.99 -14.76
N LEU A 12 -16.19 22.96 -14.58
CA LEU A 12 -14.85 22.76 -14.01
C LEU A 12 -14.84 22.57 -12.49
N ILE A 13 -15.89 22.99 -11.79
CA ILE A 13 -16.07 22.73 -10.34
C ILE A 13 -16.74 21.36 -10.11
N ALA A 14 -17.44 20.84 -11.12
CA ALA A 14 -18.10 19.53 -11.10
C ALA A 14 -17.20 18.36 -11.53
N SER A 15 -15.95 18.60 -11.95
CA SER A 15 -14.93 17.55 -11.98
C SER A 15 -14.52 17.23 -10.55
N ALA A 16 -15.44 16.52 -9.89
CA ALA A 16 -15.30 16.01 -8.55
C ALA A 16 -13.96 15.29 -8.42
N SER A 17 -13.26 15.64 -7.36
CA SER A 17 -12.08 14.97 -6.84
C SER A 17 -12.28 13.46 -6.94
N LEU A 18 -11.61 12.84 -7.91
CA LEU A 18 -11.55 11.39 -8.01
C LEU A 18 -10.68 10.95 -6.85
N VAL A 19 -11.34 10.64 -5.73
CA VAL A 19 -10.70 10.05 -4.57
C VAL A 19 -9.89 8.85 -5.05
N ALA A 20 -8.57 9.01 -5.06
CA ALA A 20 -7.67 7.90 -5.23
C ALA A 20 -7.73 7.09 -3.92
N HIS A 21 -8.35 5.92 -3.98
CA HIS A 21 -8.27 4.94 -2.91
C HIS A 21 -6.93 4.23 -3.05
N ALA A 22 -6.04 4.42 -2.07
CA ALA A 22 -4.93 3.51 -1.90
C ALA A 22 -5.48 2.16 -1.38
N ASP A 23 -5.11 1.08 -2.06
CA ASP A 23 -5.35 -0.26 -1.56
C ASP A 23 -4.37 -0.54 -0.41
N THR A 24 -4.89 -1.05 0.71
CA THR A 24 -4.06 -1.51 1.84
C THR A 24 -4.31 -3.00 2.04
N PHE A 25 -3.24 -3.77 2.20
CA PHE A 25 -3.27 -5.19 2.46
C PHE A 25 -2.76 -5.44 3.87
N GLN A 26 -3.52 -6.20 4.65
CA GLN A 26 -3.12 -6.65 5.97
C GLN A 26 -2.61 -8.08 5.89
N TYR A 27 -1.48 -8.30 6.54
CA TYR A 27 -0.84 -9.59 6.68
C TYR A 27 -0.97 -10.02 8.13
N ASN A 28 -1.54 -11.19 8.35
CA ASN A 28 -1.61 -11.83 9.64
C ASN A 28 -0.82 -13.14 9.57
N VAL A 29 0.29 -13.20 10.29
CA VAL A 29 1.18 -14.36 10.35
C VAL A 29 0.98 -15.06 11.67
N VAL A 30 0.52 -16.30 11.64
CA VAL A 30 0.25 -17.13 12.80
C VAL A 30 1.23 -18.28 12.81
N PHE A 31 2.05 -18.39 13.85
CA PHE A 31 2.93 -19.53 14.09
C PHE A 31 2.32 -20.40 15.18
N ASN A 32 2.29 -21.70 14.95
CA ASN A 32 1.86 -22.73 15.89
C ASN A 32 2.88 -23.88 15.87
N ASN A 33 3.80 -23.88 16.83
CA ASN A 33 4.82 -24.91 16.98
C ASN A 33 4.37 -26.05 17.94
N GLY A 34 3.06 -26.23 18.13
CA GLY A 34 2.48 -27.26 19.00
C GLY A 34 2.57 -26.98 20.50
N GLN A 35 3.34 -25.97 20.93
CA GLN A 35 3.41 -25.52 22.32
C GLN A 35 2.98 -24.07 22.52
N THR A 36 3.19 -23.23 21.51
CA THR A 36 2.95 -21.79 21.58
C THR A 36 2.35 -21.26 20.29
N THR A 37 1.54 -20.22 20.43
CA THR A 37 1.02 -19.45 19.29
C THR A 37 1.62 -18.06 19.30
N THR A 38 2.13 -17.63 18.15
CA THR A 38 2.71 -16.30 17.95
C THR A 38 2.03 -15.65 16.75
N ASP A 39 1.42 -14.49 16.97
CA ASP A 39 0.68 -13.77 15.93
C ASP A 39 1.37 -12.44 15.63
N ALA A 40 1.65 -12.19 14.35
CA ALA A 40 2.23 -10.94 13.84
C ALA A 40 1.28 -10.30 12.83
N THR A 41 1.02 -9.01 12.99
CA THR A 41 0.23 -8.25 12.02
C THR A 41 1.01 -7.06 11.49
N PHE A 42 0.90 -6.82 10.19
CA PHE A 42 1.41 -5.61 9.55
C PHE A 42 0.61 -5.28 8.29
N ASP A 43 0.66 -4.01 7.89
CA ASP A 43 -0.04 -3.51 6.71
C ASP A 43 0.97 -3.12 5.62
N SER A 44 0.58 -3.30 4.35
CA SER A 44 1.36 -2.90 3.17
C SER A 44 0.45 -2.21 2.16
N PRO A 45 0.91 -1.14 1.48
CA PRO A 45 0.15 -0.46 0.42
C PRO A 45 0.07 -1.28 -0.89
N SER A 46 0.75 -2.42 -0.95
CA SER A 46 0.75 -3.31 -2.12
C SER A 46 0.96 -4.76 -1.70
N ILE A 47 0.59 -5.70 -2.58
CA ILE A 47 0.94 -7.09 -2.38
C ILE A 47 2.47 -7.23 -2.48
N LEU A 48 3.08 -7.85 -1.48
CA LEU A 48 4.52 -8.10 -1.46
C LEU A 48 4.85 -9.12 -2.54
N THR A 49 5.43 -8.66 -3.64
CA THR A 49 5.82 -9.50 -4.79
C THR A 49 7.33 -9.54 -5.00
N SER A 50 8.09 -8.81 -4.19
CA SER A 50 9.55 -8.76 -4.22
C SER A 50 10.11 -9.09 -2.85
N THR A 51 11.40 -9.48 -2.82
CA THR A 51 12.13 -9.69 -1.56
C THR A 51 12.08 -8.43 -0.69
N THR A 52 11.50 -8.54 0.51
CA THR A 52 11.35 -7.41 1.45
C THR A 52 11.99 -7.78 2.79
N THR A 53 13.14 -7.19 3.07
CA THR A 53 14.03 -7.69 4.13
C THR A 53 13.57 -7.32 5.55
N TYR A 54 12.77 -6.27 5.74
CA TYR A 54 12.34 -5.85 7.08
C TYR A 54 11.08 -4.99 7.07
N ILE A 55 9.98 -5.55 7.59
CA ILE A 55 8.72 -4.84 7.79
C ILE A 55 8.49 -4.73 9.30
N PRO A 56 8.39 -3.51 9.86
CA PRO A 56 7.96 -3.33 11.24
C PRO A 56 6.60 -4.00 11.41
N ALA A 57 6.52 -4.92 12.37
CA ALA A 57 5.30 -5.64 12.67
C ALA A 57 4.99 -5.47 14.15
N THR A 58 3.70 -5.46 14.47
CA THR A 58 3.24 -5.53 15.86
C THR A 58 2.58 -6.87 16.07
N GLY A 59 2.89 -7.49 17.19
CA GLY A 59 2.40 -8.81 17.50
C GLY A 59 2.83 -9.24 18.88
N THR A 60 2.06 -10.16 19.44
CA THR A 60 2.34 -10.78 20.72
C THR A 60 2.33 -12.28 20.51
N GLY A 61 3.42 -12.94 20.87
CA GLY A 61 3.45 -14.39 20.99
C GLY A 61 3.75 -14.82 22.42
N SER A 62 3.63 -16.11 22.67
CA SER A 62 4.08 -16.72 23.93
C SER A 62 5.58 -16.51 24.19
N GLN A 63 6.34 -16.15 23.14
CA GLN A 63 7.78 -15.87 23.15
C GLN A 63 8.10 -14.37 23.30
N GLY A 64 7.08 -13.52 23.49
CA GLY A 64 7.23 -12.08 23.71
C GLY A 64 6.76 -11.22 22.52
N SER A 65 7.15 -9.95 22.53
CA SER A 65 6.76 -9.00 21.48
C SER A 65 7.54 -9.25 20.20
N ILE A 66 6.81 -9.29 19.08
CA ILE A 66 7.39 -9.34 17.75
C ILE A 66 7.88 -7.94 17.39
N LEU A 67 9.12 -7.85 16.90
CA LEU A 67 9.77 -6.59 16.52
C LEU A 67 9.66 -6.32 15.02
N SER A 68 9.67 -7.38 14.22
CA SER A 68 9.60 -7.29 12.77
C SER A 68 9.28 -8.62 12.09
N VAL A 69 8.89 -8.51 10.82
CA VAL A 69 8.74 -9.62 9.89
C VAL A 69 9.63 -9.37 8.67
N SER A 70 10.41 -10.37 8.28
CA SER A 70 11.11 -10.41 6.99
C SER A 70 10.31 -11.30 6.04
N ALA A 71 9.98 -10.79 4.86
CA ALA A 71 9.13 -11.46 3.88
C ALA A 71 9.89 -11.74 2.58
N TYR A 72 9.91 -13.01 2.19
CA TYR A 72 10.49 -13.49 0.94
C TYR A 72 9.35 -14.15 0.14
N PRO A 73 8.51 -13.36 -0.56
CA PRO A 73 7.28 -13.86 -1.17
C PRO A 73 7.49 -14.59 -2.51
N ILE A 74 8.69 -14.50 -3.09
CA ILE A 74 9.04 -15.12 -4.38
C ILE A 74 10.41 -15.81 -4.31
N LEU A 75 10.55 -16.84 -5.16
CA LEU A 75 11.68 -17.75 -5.34
C LEU A 75 13.05 -17.19 -4.94
N ASN A 76 13.82 -18.05 -4.25
CA ASN A 76 15.27 -17.98 -4.00
C ASN A 76 15.74 -17.21 -2.74
N GLY A 77 14.83 -16.87 -1.82
CA GLY A 77 15.16 -16.28 -0.51
C GLY A 77 15.17 -17.25 0.67
N CYS A 78 14.64 -18.45 0.50
CA CYS A 78 14.31 -19.37 1.59
C CYS A 78 15.15 -20.66 1.53
N TYR A 79 15.44 -21.23 2.71
CA TYR A 79 16.25 -22.44 2.83
C TYR A 79 15.62 -23.62 2.08
N ASN A 80 16.44 -24.54 1.54
CA ASN A 80 16.00 -25.86 1.03
C ASN A 80 15.02 -25.90 -0.17
N GLY A 81 14.99 -24.90 -1.04
CA GLY A 81 14.20 -24.98 -2.28
C GLY A 81 12.71 -24.70 -2.09
N PHE A 82 12.34 -24.02 -1.02
CA PHE A 82 11.02 -23.39 -0.89
C PHE A 82 10.95 -22.10 -1.70
N ASP A 83 9.77 -21.83 -2.25
CA ASP A 83 9.51 -20.67 -3.10
C ASP A 83 9.38 -19.39 -2.28
N ALA A 84 8.71 -19.46 -1.13
CA ALA A 84 8.48 -18.31 -0.26
C ALA A 84 8.60 -18.65 1.23
N CYS A 85 8.92 -17.63 2.04
CA CYS A 85 8.98 -17.74 3.49
C CYS A 85 8.79 -16.40 4.21
N PHE A 86 8.29 -16.48 5.44
CA PHE A 86 8.08 -15.35 6.33
C PHE A 86 8.78 -15.64 7.66
N ILE A 87 9.64 -14.73 8.08
CA ILE A 87 10.45 -14.86 9.29
C ILE A 87 10.00 -13.78 10.27
N THR A 88 9.58 -14.16 11.47
CA THR A 88 9.40 -13.20 12.57
C THR A 88 10.71 -13.03 13.32
N ASN A 89 10.98 -11.83 13.81
CA ASN A 89 12.03 -11.58 14.77
C ASN A 89 11.38 -11.13 16.09
N SER A 90 11.56 -11.92 17.15
CA SER A 90 11.13 -11.57 18.51
C SER A 90 12.34 -11.55 19.47
N GLN A 91 12.12 -11.07 20.69
CA GLN A 91 13.17 -11.01 21.71
C GLN A 91 13.66 -12.40 22.16
N ALA A 92 12.83 -13.45 22.05
CA ALA A 92 13.18 -14.81 22.46
C ALA A 92 13.62 -15.72 21.31
N GLY A 93 13.68 -15.20 20.08
CA GLY A 93 14.01 -15.97 18.88
C GLY A 93 13.08 -15.63 17.71
N GLY A 94 13.40 -16.14 16.51
CA GLY A 94 12.58 -15.96 15.33
C GLY A 94 11.92 -17.27 14.91
N ASP A 95 10.68 -17.19 14.43
CA ASP A 95 9.97 -18.31 13.82
C ASP A 95 9.91 -18.13 12.30
N VAL A 96 9.82 -19.24 11.54
CA VAL A 96 9.81 -19.22 10.06
C VAL A 96 8.65 -20.05 9.52
N LEU A 97 7.85 -19.48 8.61
CA LEU A 97 6.90 -20.22 7.78
C LEU A 97 7.48 -20.41 6.37
N TYR A 98 7.30 -21.59 5.80
CA TYR A 98 7.73 -21.96 4.46
C TYR A 98 6.53 -22.29 3.58
N PHE A 99 6.63 -21.97 2.29
CA PHE A 99 5.58 -22.20 1.31
C PHE A 99 6.14 -22.81 0.02
N HIS A 100 5.40 -23.77 -0.57
CA HIS A 100 5.69 -24.36 -1.89
C HIS A 100 5.16 -23.54 -3.08
N THR A 101 4.65 -22.35 -2.80
CA THR A 101 4.04 -21.48 -3.81
C THR A 101 4.39 -20.04 -3.45
N ASN A 102 4.61 -19.22 -4.48
CA ASN A 102 4.73 -17.78 -4.29
C ASN A 102 3.48 -17.20 -3.63
N VAL A 103 3.70 -16.17 -2.79
CA VAL A 103 2.64 -15.47 -2.06
C VAL A 103 2.34 -14.17 -2.78
N GLU A 104 1.62 -14.25 -3.90
CA GLU A 104 1.39 -13.12 -4.83
C GLU A 104 -0.06 -12.61 -4.81
N SER A 105 -0.92 -13.19 -3.99
CA SER A 105 -2.34 -12.85 -3.97
C SER A 105 -2.95 -12.86 -2.57
N VAL A 106 -4.10 -12.21 -2.43
CA VAL A 106 -4.92 -12.24 -1.21
C VAL A 106 -5.40 -13.68 -0.97
N GLY A 107 -5.28 -14.17 0.25
CA GLY A 107 -5.64 -15.54 0.58
C GLY A 107 -5.00 -16.05 1.87
N THR A 108 -5.25 -17.32 2.18
CA THR A 108 -4.63 -18.03 3.29
C THR A 108 -3.67 -19.07 2.77
N TYR A 109 -2.46 -19.05 3.29
CA TYR A 109 -1.35 -19.91 2.94
C TYR A 109 -0.95 -20.71 4.17
N PHE A 110 -0.82 -22.02 4.03
CA PHE A 110 -0.42 -22.90 5.12
C PHE A 110 1.06 -23.21 5.03
N ASP A 111 1.72 -23.21 6.18
CA ASP A 111 3.10 -23.65 6.27
C ASP A 111 3.24 -25.10 5.80
N VAL A 112 4.30 -25.38 5.06
CA VAL A 112 4.59 -26.72 4.53
C VAL A 112 4.68 -27.78 5.62
N PHE A 113 5.16 -27.40 6.80
CA PHE A 113 5.35 -28.32 7.92
C PHE A 113 4.17 -28.32 8.89
N GLY A 114 3.11 -27.55 8.60
CA GLY A 114 1.95 -27.41 9.49
C GLY A 114 2.22 -26.58 10.74
N ASN A 115 3.31 -25.80 10.76
CA ASN A 115 3.68 -24.98 11.92
C ASN A 115 2.99 -23.62 11.96
N GLY A 116 1.98 -23.38 11.11
CA GLY A 116 1.33 -22.08 11.06
C GLY A 116 0.63 -21.77 9.76
N MET A 117 0.17 -20.53 9.65
CA MET A 117 -0.45 -19.99 8.44
C MET A 117 -0.18 -18.49 8.29
N LEU A 118 -0.19 -18.04 7.05
CA LEU A 118 -0.22 -16.64 6.66
C LEU A 118 -1.60 -16.33 6.06
N THR A 119 -2.25 -15.29 6.53
CA THR A 119 -3.47 -14.75 5.90
C THR A 119 -3.21 -13.34 5.41
N ILE A 120 -3.50 -13.12 4.12
CA ILE A 120 -3.47 -11.81 3.49
C ILE A 120 -4.91 -11.41 3.22
N SER A 121 -5.31 -10.26 3.72
CA SER A 121 -6.63 -9.68 3.49
C SER A 121 -6.49 -8.27 2.91
N LYS A 122 -7.44 -7.90 2.04
CA LYS A 122 -7.56 -6.52 1.60
C LYS A 122 -8.34 -5.76 2.67
N LEU A 123 -7.70 -4.76 3.29
CA LEU A 123 -8.42 -3.83 4.15
C LEU A 123 -9.32 -2.99 3.25
N SER A 124 -10.62 -2.97 3.55
CA SER A 124 -11.55 -1.99 2.97
C SER A 124 -10.95 -0.60 3.18
N SER A 125 -10.62 0.08 2.08
CA SER A 125 -9.77 1.27 2.03
C SER A 125 -10.09 2.25 3.16
N PRO A 126 -9.09 2.67 3.96
CA PRO A 126 -9.28 3.75 4.91
C PRO A 126 -9.61 5.05 4.18
N ALA A 127 -10.06 6.05 4.94
CA ALA A 127 -10.58 7.33 4.46
C ALA A 127 -9.86 7.88 3.22
N PRO A 128 -10.59 8.52 2.29
CA PRO A 128 -10.06 9.08 1.05
C PRO A 128 -8.69 9.74 1.28
N THR A 129 -7.64 9.21 0.66
CA THR A 129 -6.31 9.83 0.72
C THR A 129 -6.46 11.27 0.21
N PRO A 130 -6.09 12.30 1.00
CA PRO A 130 -6.19 13.67 0.55
C PRO A 130 -5.43 13.81 -0.76
N GLU A 131 -6.12 14.24 -1.82
CA GLU A 131 -5.47 14.45 -3.10
C GLU A 131 -4.27 15.38 -2.92
N PRO A 132 -3.12 15.07 -3.55
CA PRO A 132 -1.91 15.83 -3.30
C PRO A 132 -2.15 17.27 -3.74
N SER A 133 -1.91 18.21 -2.83
CA SER A 133 -2.06 19.65 -3.03
C SER A 133 -1.31 20.17 -4.27
N SER A 134 -0.37 19.37 -4.79
CA SER A 134 0.36 19.61 -6.03
C SER A 134 -0.52 19.62 -7.28
N LEU A 135 -1.59 18.82 -7.37
CA LEU A 135 -2.53 18.88 -8.50
C LEU A 135 -3.33 20.18 -8.49
N LEU A 136 -3.77 20.59 -7.30
CA LEU A 136 -4.48 21.86 -7.10
C LEU A 136 -3.54 23.05 -7.36
N LEU A 137 -2.29 22.97 -6.90
CA LEU A 137 -1.26 23.97 -7.17
C LEU A 137 -0.90 24.04 -8.66
N LEU A 138 -0.80 22.89 -9.33
CA LEU A 138 -0.55 22.83 -10.77
C LEU A 138 -1.73 23.43 -11.56
N GLY A 139 -2.96 23.06 -11.20
CA GLY A 139 -4.17 23.59 -11.81
C GLY A 139 -4.29 25.11 -11.64
N SER A 140 -4.04 25.62 -10.44
CA SER A 140 -4.05 27.06 -10.16
C SER A 140 -2.89 27.80 -10.85
N GLY A 141 -1.71 27.18 -10.96
CA GLY A 141 -0.57 27.72 -11.70
C GLY A 141 -0.84 27.86 -13.21
N LEU A 142 -1.43 26.84 -13.83
CA LEU A 142 -1.79 26.85 -15.25
C LEU A 142 -2.88 27.90 -15.55
N LEU A 143 -3.90 28.00 -14.70
CA LEU A 143 -4.94 29.02 -14.82
C LEU A 143 -4.37 30.43 -14.67
N GLY A 144 -3.43 30.63 -13.74
CA GLY A 144 -2.71 31.89 -13.57
C GLY A 144 -1.93 32.29 -14.84
N MET A 145 -1.14 31.36 -15.40
CA MET A 145 -0.38 31.60 -16.64
C MET A 145 -1.29 31.90 -17.84
N GLY A 146 -2.39 31.16 -18.00
CA GLY A 146 -3.36 31.41 -19.07
C GLY A 146 -3.96 32.82 -19.01
N GLY A 147 -4.19 33.32 -17.80
CA GLY A 147 -4.66 34.70 -17.58
C GLY A 147 -3.64 35.76 -18.02
N VAL A 148 -2.35 35.54 -17.77
CA VAL A 148 -1.27 36.46 -18.18
C VAL A 148 -1.11 36.49 -19.70
N LEU A 149 -1.13 35.34 -20.35
CA LEU A 149 -1.01 35.23 -21.82
C LEU A 149 -2.14 35.96 -22.53
N LYS A 150 -3.38 35.83 -22.03
CA LYS A 150 -4.55 36.54 -22.59
C LYS A 150 -4.41 38.05 -22.55
N ARG A 151 -3.89 38.62 -21.45
CA ARG A 151 -3.66 40.07 -21.33
C ARG A 151 -2.66 40.56 -22.37
N LYS A 152 -1.60 39.78 -22.60
CA LYS A 152 -0.56 40.14 -23.57
C LYS A 152 -1.11 40.24 -24.99
N TRP A 153 -1.97 39.30 -25.40
CA TRP A 153 -2.57 39.31 -26.74
C TRP A 153 -3.54 40.45 -26.99
N GLN A 154 -4.25 40.93 -25.95
CA GLN A 154 -5.16 42.07 -26.09
C GLN A 154 -4.43 43.39 -26.29
N ILE A 155 -3.23 43.53 -25.70
CA ILE A 155 -2.41 44.73 -25.86
C ILE A 155 -1.83 44.78 -27.28
N SER A 156 -1.30 43.67 -27.79
CA SER A 156 -0.74 43.61 -29.14
C SER A 156 -1.76 43.78 -30.28
N ALA A 157 -3.06 43.62 -30.00
CA ALA A 157 -4.12 43.82 -31.00
C ALA A 157 -4.69 45.24 -31.02
N ALA A 158 -4.28 46.10 -30.09
CA ALA A 158 -4.70 47.50 -30.00
C ALA A 158 -3.73 48.47 -30.69
N GLU A 159 -2.64 47.95 -31.25
CA GLU A 159 -1.62 48.65 -32.04
C GLU A 159 -1.85 48.35 -33.54
#